data_AF-W1XU40-F1
#
_entry.id   AF-W1XU40-F1
#
_cell.length_a   1.000
_cell.length_b   1.000
_cell.length_c   1.000
_cell.angle_alpha   90.00
_cell.angle_beta   90.00
_cell.angle_gamma   90.00
#
_symmetry.space_group_name_H-M   'P 1'
#
loop_
_entity.id
_entity.type
_entity.pdbx_description
1 polymer ?
#
loop_
_entity_poly.entity_id
_entity_poly.type
_entity_poly.pdbx_seq_one_letter_code
_entity_poly.pdbx_strand_id
1 'polypeptide(L)' 'MMTREFKFETLQLHAGQVVDATTKSRAVPIYQTT' A
#
# COMPACT_ATOMS: atom_id res chain seq x y z
N MET A 1 -14.85 -8.61 -12.78
CA MET A 1 -14.81 -7.66 -11.65
C MET A 1 -14.80 -6.26 -12.23
N MET A 2 -15.58 -5.33 -11.68
CA MET A 2 -15.51 -3.92 -12.09
C MET A 2 -14.32 -3.29 -11.37
N THR A 3 -13.29 -2.90 -12.11
CA THR A 3 -12.19 -2.11 -11.56
C THR A 3 -12.72 -0.71 -11.28
N ARG A 4 -12.73 -0.29 -10.01
CA ARG A 4 -13.05 1.08 -9.66
C ARG A 4 -11.88 1.97 -10.10
N GLU A 5 -12.15 2.95 -10.94
CA GLU A 5 -11.16 3.98 -11.27
C GLU A 5 -11.04 4.96 -10.10
N PHE A 6 -9.82 5.14 -9.62
CA PHE A 6 -9.49 6.11 -8.58
C PHE A 6 -8.88 7.36 -9.19
N LYS A 7 -9.07 8.51 -8.53
CA LYS A 7 -8.42 9.76 -8.93
C LYS A 7 -6.90 9.66 -8.76
N PHE A 8 -6.18 10.49 -9.50
CA PHE A 8 -4.72 10.50 -9.51
C PHE A 8 -4.12 10.67 -8.10
N GLU A 9 -4.65 11.58 -7.28
CA GLU A 9 -4.15 11.86 -5.94
C GLU A 9 -4.32 10.66 -4.99
N THR A 10 -5.41 9.91 -5.17
CA THR A 10 -5.64 8.67 -4.42
C THR A 10 -4.63 7.60 -4.84
N LEU A 11 -4.36 7.47 -6.14
CA LEU A 11 -3.39 6.52 -6.66
C LEU A 11 -1.97 6.84 -6.20
N GLN A 12 -1.58 8.12 -6.13
CA GLN A 12 -0.27 8.52 -5.62
C GLN A 12 -0.02 8.01 -4.19
N LEU A 13 -1.06 7.99 -3.35
CA LEU A 13 -0.92 7.55 -1.97
C LEU A 13 -1.09 6.03 -1.79
N HIS A 14 -1.83 5.34 -2.66
CA HIS A 14 -2.33 3.98 -2.38
C HIS A 14 -1.99 2.93 -3.45
N ALA A 15 -1.61 3.33 -4.67
CA ALA A 15 -1.33 2.37 -5.73
C ALA A 15 -0.13 1.47 -5.35
N GLY A 16 -0.28 0.16 -5.54
CA GLY A 16 0.77 -0.82 -5.21
C GLY A 16 0.97 -1.12 -3.72
N GLN A 17 0.29 -0.41 -2.81
CA GLN A 17 0.33 -0.70 -1.38
C GLN A 17 -0.45 -1.98 -1.04
N VAL A 18 0.18 -2.88 -0.27
CA VAL A 18 -0.46 -4.08 0.28
C VAL A 18 -0.28 -4.06 1.80
N VAL A 19 -1.33 -4.42 2.52
CA VAL A 19 -1.30 -4.51 3.98
C VAL A 19 -0.33 -5.62 4.40
N ASP A 20 0.55 -5.35 5.37
CA ASP A 20 1.45 -6.37 5.90
C ASP A 20 0.66 -7.59 6.42
N ALA A 21 1.05 -8.79 6.01
CA ALA A 21 0.31 -10.01 6.31
C ALA A 21 0.35 -10.36 7.80
N THR A 22 1.47 -10.07 8.48
CA THR A 22 1.73 -10.47 9.86
C THR A 22 1.12 -9.51 10.86
N THR A 23 1.35 -8.20 10.69
CA THR A 23 0.95 -7.17 11.67
C THR A 23 -0.29 -6.37 11.26
N LYS A 24 -0.73 -6.50 10.00
CA LYS A 24 -1.77 -5.65 9.39
C LYS A 24 -1.43 -4.16 9.34
N SER A 25 -0.15 -3.81 9.53
CA SER A 25 0.32 -2.45 9.29
C SER A 25 0.10 -2.03 7.84
N ARG A 26 -0.30 -0.76 7.66
CA ARG A 26 -0.37 -0.08 6.35
C ARG A 26 0.88 0.74 6.05
N ALA A 27 1.70 1.02 7.06
CA ALA A 27 3.03 1.57 6.87
C ALA A 27 4.01 0.44 6.56
N VAL A 28 4.92 0.69 5.62
CA VAL A 28 5.96 -0.27 5.24
C VAL A 28 6.98 -0.42 6.38
N PRO A 29 7.37 -1.64 6.77
CA PRO A 29 8.42 -1.84 7.77
C PRO A 29 9.75 -1.24 7.34
N ILE A 30 10.49 -0.68 8.30
CA ILE A 30 11.89 -0.30 8.09
C ILE A 30 12.74 -1.56 8.27
N TYR A 31 13.26 -2.08 7.17
CA TYR A 31 14.21 -3.19 7.19
C TYR A 31 15.63 -2.66 7.41
N GLN A 32 16.09 -2.68 8.65
CA GLN A 32 17.46 -2.31 8.98
C GLN A 32 18.41 -3.48 8.67
N THR A 33 19.25 -3.30 7.65
CA THR A 33 20.33 -4.23 7.27
C THR A 33 21.70 -3.75 7.77
N THR A 34 22.69 -4.64 7.84
CA THR A 34 24.11 -4.31 8.09
C THR A 34 24.85 -4.00 6.81
#